data_AF-A0A7C4J5K9-F1
#
_entry.id   AF-A0A7C4J5K9-F1
#
_cell.length_a   1.000
_cell.length_b   1.000
_cell.length_c   1.000
_cell.angle_alpha   90.00
_cell.angle_beta   90.00
_cell.angle_gamma   90.00
#
_symmetry.space_group_name_H-M   'P 1'
#
loop_
_entity.id
_entity.type
_entity.pdbx_description
1 polymer ?
#
loop_
_entity_poly.entity_id
_entity_poly.type
_entity_poly.pdbx_seq_one_letter_code
_entity_poly.pdbx_strand_id
1 'polypeptide(L)' 'MGQAARDAVTGFDMAYFGDRRYIGWGGGLPVKIDDQVVGAVAVSGLPEMVDIELAQIGVAAILDSLDG' A
#
# COMPACT_ATOMS: atom_id res chain seq x y z
N MET A 1 19.50 4.66 6.99
CA MET A 1 18.30 3.92 7.45
C MET A 1 17.40 3.49 6.30
N GLY A 2 16.94 4.39 5.42
CA GLY A 2 16.06 4.04 4.30
C GLY A 2 16.63 3.06 3.25
N GLN A 3 17.90 3.19 2.85
CA GLN A 3 18.54 2.28 1.89
C GLN A 3 18.73 0.86 2.45
N ALA A 4 19.10 0.76 3.73
CA ALA A 4 19.40 -0.52 4.39
C ALA A 4 18.15 -1.39 4.59
N ALA A 5 16.99 -0.77 4.83
CA ALA A 5 15.72 -1.49 4.94
C ALA A 5 15.23 -2.07 3.59
N ARG A 6 15.74 -1.56 2.46
CA ARG A 6 15.33 -1.95 1.09
C ARG A 6 16.27 -2.96 0.43
N ASP A 7 17.31 -3.41 1.14
CA ASP A 7 18.28 -4.36 0.61
C ASP A 7 17.65 -5.75 0.44
N ALA A 8 17.85 -6.39 -0.71
CA ALA A 8 17.18 -7.65 -1.04
C ALA A 8 17.71 -8.86 -0.26
N VAL A 9 18.88 -8.74 0.40
CA VAL A 9 19.56 -9.85 1.09
C VAL A 9 19.63 -9.62 2.60
N THR A 10 19.78 -8.36 3.01
CA THR A 10 20.01 -7.91 4.39
C THR A 10 18.97 -6.91 4.87
N GLY A 11 17.97 -6.61 4.04
CA GLY A 11 16.84 -5.78 4.41
C GLY A 11 16.07 -6.36 5.58
N PHE A 12 15.44 -5.49 6.34
CA PHE A 12 14.61 -5.84 7.49
C PHE A 12 13.30 -5.09 7.39
N ASP A 13 12.22 -5.74 7.82
CA ASP A 13 10.89 -5.16 7.75
C ASP A 13 10.73 -4.02 8.78
N MET A 14 10.47 -2.83 8.27
CA MET A 14 10.23 -1.63 9.09
C MET A 14 8.95 -1.71 9.91
N ALA A 15 8.04 -2.63 9.60
CA ALA A 15 6.77 -2.80 10.31
C ALA A 15 6.94 -3.09 11.81
N TYR A 16 8.06 -3.69 12.21
CA TYR A 16 8.35 -4.02 13.61
C TYR A 16 9.21 -2.96 14.31
N PHE A 17 9.64 -1.90 13.59
CA PHE A 17 10.54 -0.86 14.08
C PHE A 17 9.94 0.56 14.02
N GLY A 18 8.60 0.68 14.03
CA GLY A 18 7.87 1.96 13.98
C GLY A 18 6.67 2.04 14.93
N ASP A 19 5.95 3.17 14.89
CA ASP A 19 4.63 3.28 15.53
C ASP A 19 3.70 2.22 14.93
N ARG A 20 2.94 1.51 15.78
CA ARG A 20 2.07 0.37 15.39
C ARG A 20 1.03 0.70 14.33
N ARG A 21 0.79 1.99 14.06
CA ARG A 21 -0.09 2.47 12.99
C ARG A 21 0.56 2.42 11.61
N TYR A 22 1.87 2.20 11.53
CA TYR A 22 2.61 2.07 10.29
C TYR A 22 3.00 0.61 10.08
N ILE A 23 2.79 0.14 8.85
CA ILE A 23 3.17 -1.20 8.39
C ILE A 23 4.21 -1.07 7.27
N GLY A 24 5.05 -2.10 7.12
CA GLY A 24 6.13 -2.17 6.11
C GLY A 24 5.83 -3.10 4.93
N TRP A 25 4.71 -3.82 4.96
CA TRP A 25 4.25 -4.74 3.91
C TRP A 25 3.19 -4.10 3.00
N GLY A 26 3.03 -4.67 1.80
CA GLY A 26 2.03 -4.26 0.82
C GLY A 26 0.57 -4.55 1.24
N GLY A 27 -0.37 -4.11 0.39
CA GLY A 27 -1.82 -4.27 0.60
C GLY A 27 -2.57 -2.95 0.80
N GLY A 28 -1.86 -1.84 1.05
CA GLY A 28 -2.41 -0.48 1.08
C GLY A 28 -1.94 0.36 -0.11
N LEU A 29 -2.88 1.00 -0.82
CA LEU A 29 -2.60 1.85 -1.98
C LEU A 29 -3.31 3.21 -1.88
N PRO A 30 -2.64 4.32 -2.22
CA PRO A 30 -3.24 5.64 -2.20
C PRO A 30 -4.24 5.82 -3.35
N VAL A 31 -5.33 6.52 -3.09
CA VAL A 31 -6.23 7.07 -4.12
C VAL A 31 -5.77 8.48 -4.45
N LYS A 32 -5.50 8.75 -5.73
CA LYS A 32 -5.04 10.05 -6.21
C LYS A 32 -6.00 10.64 -7.23
N ILE A 33 -6.34 11.91 -7.05
CA ILE A 33 -7.11 12.74 -8.00
C ILE A 33 -6.30 14.02 -8.22
N ASP A 34 -6.06 14.40 -9.47
CA ASP A 34 -5.24 15.58 -9.82
C ASP A 34 -3.87 15.60 -9.11
N ASP A 35 -3.21 14.43 -9.04
CA ASP A 35 -1.95 14.17 -8.32
C ASP A 35 -2.00 14.41 -6.80
N GLN A 36 -3.16 14.75 -6.25
CA GLN A 36 -3.39 14.86 -4.81
C GLN A 36 -3.88 13.54 -4.23
N VAL A 37 -3.25 13.10 -3.14
CA VAL A 37 -3.73 11.94 -2.36
C VAL A 37 -4.98 12.37 -1.58
N VAL A 38 -6.12 11.74 -1.88
CA VAL A 38 -7.42 12.03 -1.25
C VAL A 38 -7.88 10.94 -0.28
N GLY A 39 -7.19 9.80 -0.27
CA GLY A 39 -7.51 8.65 0.57
C GLY A 39 -6.65 7.44 0.22
N ALA A 40 -7.08 6.26 0.67
CA ALA A 40 -6.42 4.99 0.38
C ALA A 40 -7.41 3.82 0.43
N VAL A 41 -7.07 2.74 -0.26
CA VAL A 41 -7.70 1.42 -0.13
C VAL A 41 -6.67 0.49 0.50
N ALA A 42 -7.08 -0.29 1.50
CA ALA A 42 -6.23 -1.28 2.15
C ALA A 42 -6.95 -2.62 2.28
N VAL A 43 -6.28 -3.70 1.87
CA VAL A 43 -6.75 -5.08 1.99
C VAL A 43 -5.76 -5.86 2.84
N SER A 44 -6.26 -6.79 3.63
CA SER A 44 -5.46 -7.59 4.55
C SER A 44 -6.09 -8.97 4.73
N GLY A 45 -5.23 -9.98 4.85
CA GLY A 45 -5.61 -11.33 5.28
C GLY A 45 -5.33 -12.41 4.25
N LEU A 46 -4.75 -12.04 3.09
CA LEU A 46 -4.34 -12.95 2.03
C LEU A 46 -2.82 -12.91 1.86
N PRO A 47 -2.22 -13.69 0.94
CA PRO A 47 -0.84 -13.46 0.54
C PRO A 47 -0.66 -12.01 0.05
N GLU A 48 0.43 -11.34 0.44
CA GLU A 48 0.64 -9.91 0.22
C GLU A 48 0.37 -9.46 -1.22
N MET A 49 0.79 -10.24 -2.22
CA MET A 49 0.54 -9.94 -3.62
C MET A 49 -0.95 -9.91 -3.99
N VAL A 50 -1.75 -10.76 -3.38
CA VAL A 50 -3.21 -10.81 -3.57
C VAL A 50 -3.88 -9.63 -2.86
N ASP A 51 -3.41 -9.27 -1.66
CA ASP A 51 -3.88 -8.06 -0.97
C ASP A 51 -3.59 -6.80 -1.82
N ILE A 52 -2.39 -6.71 -2.42
CA ILE A 52 -2.04 -5.62 -3.35
C ILE A 52 -2.97 -5.60 -4.57
N GLU A 53 -3.19 -6.74 -5.23
CA GLU A 53 -4.05 -6.84 -6.42
C GLU A 53 -5.48 -6.38 -6.12
N LEU A 54 -6.05 -6.84 -5.00
CA LEU A 54 -7.40 -6.42 -4.58
C LEU A 54 -7.46 -4.94 -4.23
N ALA A 55 -6.42 -4.39 -3.60
CA ALA A 55 -6.34 -2.96 -3.34
C ALA A 55 -6.28 -2.15 -4.66
N GLN A 56 -5.59 -2.64 -5.69
CA GLN A 56 -5.55 -2.00 -7.02
C GLN A 56 -6.93 -1.96 -7.67
N ILE A 57 -7.67 -3.07 -7.61
CA ILE A 57 -9.05 -3.14 -8.12
C ILE A 57 -9.94 -2.13 -7.40
N GLY A 58 -9.83 -2.01 -6.08
CA GLY A 58 -10.59 -1.03 -5.31
C GLY A 58 -10.26 0.42 -5.68
N VAL A 59 -8.98 0.75 -5.88
CA VAL A 59 -8.57 2.08 -6.35
C VAL A 59 -9.15 2.35 -7.75
N ALA A 60 -9.03 1.40 -8.68
CA ALA A 60 -9.55 1.54 -10.03
C ALA A 60 -11.07 1.77 -10.03
N ALA A 61 -11.83 1.01 -9.25
CA ALA A 61 -13.29 1.18 -9.15
C ALA A 61 -13.69 2.56 -8.62
N ILE A 62 -12.92 3.15 -7.70
CA ILE A 62 -13.17 4.52 -7.23
C ILE A 62 -12.91 5.52 -8.35
N LEU A 63 -11.80 5.38 -9.08
CA LEU A 63 -11.48 6.29 -10.18
C LEU A 63 -12.52 6.21 -11.31
N ASP A 64 -12.90 4.99 -11.71
CA ASP A 64 -13.94 4.76 -12.73
C ASP A 64 -15.29 5.38 -12.33
N SER A 65 -15.61 5.43 -11.03
CA SER A 65 -16.86 6.02 -10.53
C SER A 65 -16.92 7.55 -10.61
N LEU A 66 -15.79 8.22 -10.84
CA LEU A 66 -15.69 9.68 -10.95
C LEU A 66 -15.77 10.16 -12.41
N ASP A 67 -15.50 9.26 -13.36
CA ASP A 67 -15.52 9.53 -14.80
C ASP A 67 -16.89 9.23 -15.47
N GLY A 68 -17.87 8.73 -14.70
CA GLY A 68 -19.24 8.42 -15.14
C GLY A 68 -20.25 9.52 -14.82
#